data_AF-A0A5S9MDQ3-F1
#
_entry.id   AF-A0A5S9MDQ3-F1
#
_cell.length_a   1.000
_cell.length_b   1.000
_cell.length_c   1.000
_cell.angle_alpha   90.00
_cell.angle_beta   90.00
_cell.angle_gamma   90.00
#
_symmetry.space_group_name_H-M   'P 1'
#
loop_
_entity.id
_entity.type
_entity.pdbx_description
1 polymer ?
#
loop_
_entity_poly.entity_id
_entity_poly.type
_entity_poly.pdbx_seq_one_letter_code
_entity_poly.pdbx_strand_id
1 'polypeptide(L)' 'MIQKLEAVSSSIHFVSFDFPRAESAEKLYVCSQLDAKSYDDDPRTVLEFIQKKSDDPSAVILVTGSLYFISDIRNRMIG' A
#
# COMPACT_ATOMS: atom_id res chain seq x y z
N MET A 1 9.48 10.54 -0.30
CA MET A 1 9.39 9.09 -0.61
C MET A 1 8.30 8.81 -1.62
N ILE A 2 7.07 9.26 -1.37
CA ILE A 2 5.89 9.05 -2.25
C ILE A 2 6.20 9.40 -3.72
N GLN A 3 6.72 10.59 -4.01
CA GLN A 3 7.11 11.00 -5.37
C GLN A 3 8.03 10.02 -6.11
N LYS A 4 8.93 9.32 -5.41
CA LYS A 4 9.82 8.32 -6.03
C LYS A 4 9.05 7.04 -6.39
N LEU A 5 8.07 6.67 -5.57
CA LEU A 5 7.19 5.52 -5.84
C LEU A 5 6.24 5.83 -6.98
N GLU A 6 5.71 7.06 -7.05
CA GLU A 6 4.84 7.50 -8.15
C GLU A 6 5.50 7.39 -9.52
N ALA A 7 6.78 7.75 -9.61
CA ALA A 7 7.53 7.69 -10.87
C ALA A 7 7.65 6.28 -11.47
N VAL A 8 7.45 5.23 -10.68
CA VAL A 8 7.61 3.83 -11.09
C VAL A 8 6.34 3.00 -10.94
N SER A 9 5.27 3.56 -10.38
CA SER A 9 4.04 2.83 -10.05
C SER A 9 2.91 3.21 -10.99
N SER A 10 2.26 2.21 -11.58
CA SER A 10 1.03 2.42 -12.36
C SER A 10 -0.20 2.67 -11.48
N SER A 11 -0.16 2.25 -10.21
CA SER A 11 -1.18 2.56 -9.21
C SER A 11 -0.62 2.42 -7.79
N ILE A 12 -1.15 3.16 -6.83
CA ILE A 12 -0.78 3.05 -5.41
C ILE A 12 -2.03 2.87 -4.54
N HIS A 13 -1.96 1.97 -3.55
CA HIS A 13 -2.95 1.83 -2.50
C HIS A 13 -2.30 2.15 -1.15
N PHE A 14 -2.78 3.20 -0.48
CA PHE A 14 -2.31 3.60 0.85
C PHE A 14 -3.18 2.93 1.91
N VAL A 15 -2.58 2.50 3.03
CA VAL A 15 -3.34 1.86 4.11
C VAL A 15 -2.88 2.34 5.47
N SER A 16 -3.83 2.53 6.39
CA SER A 16 -3.56 2.84 7.79
C SER A 16 -3.27 1.53 8.51
N PHE A 17 -2.41 1.56 9.52
CA PHE A 17 -2.17 0.40 10.37
C PHE A 17 -1.84 0.85 11.80
N ASP A 18 -2.11 -0.01 12.76
CA ASP A 18 -1.94 0.30 14.18
C ASP A 18 -0.47 0.36 14.56
N PHE A 19 0.09 1.57 14.46
CA PHE A 19 1.42 1.85 14.96
C PHE A 19 1.53 3.33 15.40
N PRO A 20 2.07 3.65 16.59
CA PRO A 20 1.99 5.00 17.17
C PRO A 20 2.60 6.14 16.32
N ARG A 21 3.46 5.80 15.36
CA ARG A 21 4.14 6.76 14.47
C ARG A 21 3.75 6.60 13.01
N ALA A 22 2.78 5.73 12.70
CA ALA A 22 2.24 5.61 11.36
C ALA A 22 1.36 6.80 11.04
N GLU A 23 1.50 7.33 9.84
CA GLU A 23 0.58 8.34 9.32
C GLU A 23 -0.67 7.65 8.77
N SER A 24 -1.81 8.34 8.80
CA SER A 24 -3.05 7.85 8.20
C SER A 24 -2.95 7.70 6.69
N ALA A 25 -3.63 6.70 6.13
CA ALA A 25 -3.72 6.47 4.69
C ALA A 25 -4.22 7.70 3.93
N GLU A 26 -5.23 8.40 4.45
CA GLU A 26 -5.81 9.60 3.84
C GLU A 26 -4.76 10.69 3.62
N LYS A 27 -3.96 11.00 4.65
CA LYS A 27 -2.90 12.01 4.51
C LYS A 27 -1.84 11.62 3.49
N LEU A 28 -1.46 10.34 3.44
CA LEU A 28 -0.52 9.84 2.44
C LEU A 28 -1.12 9.94 1.02
N TYR A 29 -2.40 9.64 0.87
CA TYR A 29 -3.17 9.80 -0.36
C TYR A 29 -3.22 11.27 -0.82
N VAL A 30 -3.46 12.22 0.09
CA VAL A 30 -3.48 13.65 -0.23
C VAL A 30 -2.09 14.14 -0.67
N CYS A 31 -1.02 13.60 -0.09
CA CYS A 31 0.35 13.94 -0.50
C CYS A 31 0.72 13.39 -1.88
N SER A 32 0.03 12.35 -2.36
CA SER A 32 0.29 11.72 -3.64
C SER A 32 -0.31 12.53 -4.80
N GLN A 33 0.39 12.61 -5.93
CA GLN A 33 -0.06 13.22 -7.19
C GLN A 33 -0.41 12.18 -8.25
N LEU A 34 -0.28 10.88 -7.96
CA LEU A 34 -0.65 9.82 -8.90
C LEU A 34 -2.17 9.81 -9.12
N ASP A 35 -2.63 9.70 -10.37
CA ASP A 35 -4.07 9.64 -10.68
C ASP A 35 -4.70 8.33 -10.20
N ALA A 36 -4.03 7.21 -10.47
CA ALA A 36 -4.47 5.87 -10.09
C ALA A 36 -4.08 5.54 -8.63
N LYS A 37 -4.65 6.27 -7.68
CA LYS A 37 -4.43 6.06 -6.25
C LYS A 37 -5.72 5.78 -5.49
N SER A 38 -5.60 5.04 -4.40
CA SER A 38 -6.69 4.72 -3.48
C SER A 38 -6.15 4.65 -2.06
N TYR A 39 -7.03 4.71 -1.07
CA TYR A 39 -6.65 4.50 0.32
C TYR A 39 -7.74 3.76 1.10
N ASP A 40 -7.35 3.10 2.18
CA ASP A 40 -8.27 2.52 3.17
C ASP A 40 -7.66 2.59 4.56
N ASP A 41 -8.49 2.58 5.60
CA ASP A 41 -8.02 2.53 6.98
C ASP A 41 -7.80 1.10 7.49
N ASP A 42 -8.33 0.11 6.78
CA ASP A 42 -8.22 -1.30 7.12
C ASP A 42 -7.04 -1.98 6.40
N PRO A 43 -5.99 -2.44 7.11
CA PRO A 43 -4.86 -3.14 6.50
C PRO A 43 -5.24 -4.39 5.68
N ARG A 44 -6.44 -4.97 5.90
CA ARG A 44 -6.90 -6.17 5.20
C ARG A 44 -7.14 -5.91 3.71
N THR A 45 -7.43 -4.68 3.31
CA THR A 45 -7.65 -4.32 1.90
C THR A 45 -6.40 -4.49 1.04
N VAL A 46 -5.20 -4.56 1.65
CA VAL A 46 -3.95 -4.88 0.95
C VAL A 46 -4.05 -6.25 0.26
N LEU A 47 -4.68 -7.25 0.89
CA LEU A 47 -4.84 -8.57 0.30
C LEU A 47 -5.80 -8.54 -0.89
N GLU A 48 -6.88 -7.78 -0.79
CA GLU A 48 -7.84 -7.58 -1.88
C GLU A 48 -7.18 -6.85 -3.06
N PHE A 49 -6.35 -5.84 -2.77
CA PHE A 49 -5.55 -5.14 -3.78
C PHE A 49 -4.57 -6.10 -4.46
N ILE A 50 -3.90 -6.95 -3.68
CA ILE A 50 -3.00 -7.99 -4.21
C ILE A 50 -3.77 -8.92 -5.15
N GLN A 51 -4.89 -9.49 -4.68
CA GLN A 51 -5.73 -10.41 -5.43
C GLN A 51 -6.20 -9.79 -6.76
N LYS A 52 -6.65 -8.52 -6.72
CA LYS A 52 -7.10 -7.78 -7.91
C LYS A 52 -5.99 -7.56 -8.94
N LYS A 53 -4.73 -7.49 -8.51
CA LYS A 53 -3.57 -7.32 -9.38
C LYS A 53 -2.96 -8.63 -9.84
N SER A 54 -3.24 -9.74 -9.16
CA SER A 54 -2.78 -11.09 -9.52
C SER A 54 -3.28 -11.58 -10.89
N ASP A 55 -4.38 -11.02 -11.40
CA ASP A 55 -4.93 -11.37 -12.72
C ASP A 55 -4.05 -10.88 -13.88
N ASP A 56 -3.14 -9.93 -13.62
CA ASP A 56 -2.15 -9.45 -14.59
C ASP A 56 -0.81 -10.18 -14.39
N PRO A 57 -0.40 -11.09 -15.30
CA PRO A 57 0.85 -11.85 -15.16
C PRO A 57 2.12 -10.99 -15.19
N SER A 58 2.01 -9.74 -15.63
CA SER A 58 3.11 -8.77 -15.66
C SER A 58 3.14 -7.85 -14.44
N ALA A 59 2.14 -7.93 -13.58
CA ALA A 59 2.06 -7.09 -12.40
C ALA A 59 3.14 -7.45 -11.38
N VAL A 60 3.85 -6.42 -10.94
CA VAL A 60 4.76 -6.48 -9.79
C VAL A 60 4.14 -5.69 -8.66
N ILE A 61 3.95 -6.34 -7.51
CA ILE A 61 3.38 -5.71 -6.33
C ILE A 61 4.49 -5.43 -5.32
N LEU A 62 4.61 -4.16 -4.92
CA LEU A 62 5.56 -3.69 -3.93
C LEU A 62 4.84 -3.27 -2.66
N VAL A 63 5.06 -4.00 -1.56
CA VAL A 63 4.66 -3.59 -0.21
C VAL A 63 5.84 -2.85 0.44
N THR A 64 5.69 -1.58 0.78
CA THR A 64 6.80 -0.73 1.26
C THR A 64 6.33 0.39 2.20
N GLY A 65 7.27 1.24 2.63
CA GLY A 65 7.04 2.44 3.42
C GLY A 65 7.46 2.33 4.89
N SER A 66 7.28 1.16 5.51
CA SER A 66 7.66 0.92 6.90
C SER A 66 8.03 -0.55 7.13
N LEU A 67 9.10 -0.79 7.89
CA LEU A 67 9.47 -2.15 8.32
C LEU A 67 8.39 -2.79 9.20
N TYR A 68 7.69 -1.99 10.02
CA TYR A 68 6.58 -2.46 10.84
C TYR A 68 5.38 -2.85 9.98
N PHE A 69 5.08 -2.05 8.96
CA PHE A 69 4.00 -2.34 8.03
C PHE A 69 4.28 -3.62 7.23
N ILE A 70 5.50 -3.75 6.68
CA ILE A 70 5.91 -4.97 5.97
C ILE A 70 5.82 -6.19 6.88
N SER A 71 6.23 -6.06 8.15
CA SER A 71 6.10 -7.15 9.13
C SER A 71 4.64 -7.52 9.40
N ASP A 72 3.75 -6.53 9.53
CA ASP A 72 2.32 -6.75 9.78
C ASP A 72 1.66 -7.47 8.60
N ILE A 73 1.87 -6.98 7.37
CA ILE A 73 1.33 -7.61 6.16
C ILE A 73 1.89 -9.02 5.97
N ARG A 74 3.20 -9.23 6.17
CA ARG A 74 3.80 -10.56 6.09
C ARG A 74 3.13 -11.53 7.07
N ASN A 75 2.89 -11.09 8.31
CA ASN A 75 2.24 -11.93 9.32
C ASN A 75 0.80 -12.27 8.91
N ARG A 76 0.08 -11.35 8.27
CA ARG A 76 -1.28 -11.60 7.74
C ARG A 76 -1.31 -12.53 6.52
N MET A 77 -0.23 -12.59 5.74
CA MET A 77 -0.13 -13.43 4.54
C MET A 77 0.29 -14.87 4.84
N ILE A 78 1.10 -15.08 5.88
CA ILE A 78 1.73 -16.38 6.19
C ILE A 78 1.12 -17.01 7.46
N GLY A 79 0.48 -16.21 8.31
CA GLY A 79 -0.15 -16.63 9.56
C GLY A 79 -1.56 -17.15 9.41
#